data_AF-A0A2V6NT49-F1
#
_entry.id   AF-A0A2V6NT49-F1
#
_cell.length_a   1.000
_cell.length_b   1.000
_cell.length_c   1.000
_cell.angle_alpha   90.00
_cell.angle_beta   90.00
_cell.angle_gamma   90.00
#
_symmetry.space_group_name_H-M   'P 1'
#
loop_
_entity.id
_entity.type
_entity.pdbx_description
1 polymer ?
#
loop_
_entity_poly.entity_id
_entity_poly.type
_entity_poly.pdbx_seq_one_letter_code
_entity_poly.pdbx_strand_id
1 'polypeptide(L)' 'MAAYKLGRIATPEDIADLVCFLASARASFLTGICITVDGGSTRGVYP' A
#
# COMPACT_ATOMS: atom_id res chain seq x y z
N MET A 1 3.46 -19.94 8.05
CA MET A 1 2.49 -19.10 7.31
C MET A 1 2.92 -17.66 7.49
N ALA A 2 3.42 -16.99 6.45
CA ALA A 2 3.71 -15.56 6.55
C ALA A 2 2.37 -14.81 6.44
N ALA A 3 2.01 -14.01 7.44
CA ALA A 3 0.76 -13.25 7.45
C ALA A 3 0.69 -12.17 6.33
N TYR A 4 1.83 -11.90 5.68
CA TYR A 4 2.00 -10.90 4.63
C TYR A 4 2.67 -11.56 3.41
N LYS A 5 2.18 -11.32 2.19
CA LYS A 5 2.82 -11.81 0.94
C LYS A 5 4.22 -11.23 0.75
N LEU A 6 4.43 -10.02 1.26
CA LEU A 6 5.74 -9.35 1.25
C LEU A 6 6.69 -9.83 2.37
N GLY A 7 6.26 -10.73 3.26
CA GLY A 7 7.13 -11.38 4.25
C GLY A 7 7.64 -10.49 5.38
N ARG A 8 7.21 -9.22 5.44
CA ARG A 8 7.59 -8.25 6.49
C ARG A 8 6.42 -7.36 6.89
N ILE A 9 6.54 -6.75 8.07
CA ILE A 9 5.66 -5.68 8.52
C ILE A 9 5.99 -4.40 7.71
N ALA A 10 4.96 -3.61 7.43
CA ALA A 10 5.12 -2.30 6.81
C ALA A 10 5.85 -1.35 7.76
N THR A 11 6.70 -0.51 7.19
CA THR A 11 7.40 0.59 7.86
C THR A 11 6.62 1.89 7.65
N PRO A 12 6.82 2.92 8.49
CA PRO A 12 6.26 4.25 8.23
C PRO A 12 6.59 4.77 6.83
N GLU A 13 7.77 4.45 6.31
CA GLU A 13 8.27 4.86 5.00
C GLU A 13 7.44 4.27 3.86
N ASP A 14 6.93 3.04 3.99
CA ASP A 14 6.06 2.42 2.98
C ASP A 14 4.76 3.23 2.77
N ILE A 15 4.24 3.87 3.82
CA ILE A 15 3.07 4.74 3.74
C ILE A 15 3.47 6.13 3.22
N ALA A 16 4.58 6.67 3.72
CA ALA A 16 5.07 7.99 3.33
C ALA A 16 5.37 8.07 1.82
N ASP A 17 5.93 7.02 1.24
CA ASP A 17 6.24 6.97 -0.20
C ASP A 17 4.97 7.06 -1.06
N LEU A 18 3.90 6.35 -0.67
CA LEU A 18 2.60 6.47 -1.34
C LEU A 18 2.04 7.89 -1.19
N VAL A 19 2.11 8.47 0.01
CA VAL A 19 1.63 9.84 0.27
C VAL A 19 2.40 10.86 -0.59
N CYS A 20 3.73 10.73 -0.67
CA CYS A 20 4.57 11.58 -1.52
C CYS A 20 4.22 11.44 -3.00
N PHE A 21 3.88 10.23 -3.46
CA PHE A 21 3.37 10.03 -4.82
C PHE A 21 2.02 10.73 -5.01
N LEU A 22 1.07 10.54 -4.11
CA LEU A 22 -0.27 11.12 -4.17
C LEU A 22 -0.26 12.65 -4.08
N ALA A 23 0.67 13.23 -3.33
CA ALA A 23 0.86 14.67 -3.24
C ALA A 23 1.51 15.30 -4.48
N SER A 24 2.06 14.48 -5.38
CA SER A 24 2.76 14.95 -6.58
C SER A 24 1.80 15.18 -7.76
N ALA A 25 2.24 15.98 -8.74
CA ALA A 25 1.51 16.18 -10.00
C ALA A 25 1.24 14.89 -10.79
N ARG A 26 1.97 13.79 -10.50
CA ARG A 26 1.76 12.49 -11.15
C ARG A 26 0.43 11.84 -10.79
N ALA A 27 -0.18 12.23 -9.68
CA ALA A 27 -1.46 11.71 -9.20
C ALA A 27 -2.65 12.61 -9.59
N SER A 28 -2.48 13.55 -10.52
CA SER A 28 -3.46 14.63 -10.81
C SER A 28 -4.86 14.17 -11.24
N PHE A 29 -4.99 12.92 -11.70
CA PHE A 29 -6.29 12.35 -12.10
C PHE A 29 -6.84 11.33 -11.09
N LEU A 30 -6.15 11.09 -9.98
CA LEU A 30 -6.61 10.18 -8.93
C LEU A 30 -7.53 10.93 -7.95
N THR A 31 -8.77 10.47 -7.84
CA THR A 31 -9.74 11.00 -6.87
C THR A 31 -10.77 9.91 -6.52
N GLY A 32 -11.31 9.96 -5.29
CA GLY A 32 -12.40 9.08 -4.86
C GLY A 32 -12.03 7.61 -4.67
N ILE A 33 -10.75 7.27 -4.53
CA ILE A 33 -10.29 5.89 -4.35
C ILE A 33 -9.68 5.66 -2.97
N CYS A 34 -9.66 4.39 -2.55
CA CYS A 34 -8.90 3.91 -1.40
C CYS A 34 -7.75 3.02 -1.89
N ILE A 35 -6.51 3.31 -1.48
CA ILE A 35 -5.32 2.51 -1.84
C ILE A 35 -4.85 1.76 -0.59
N THR A 36 -4.79 0.44 -0.69
CA THR A 36 -4.32 -0.43 0.40
C THR A 36 -2.80 -0.59 0.35
N VAL A 37 -2.12 -0.35 1.47
CA VAL A 37 -0.68 -0.58 1.65
C VAL A 37 -0.46 -1.45 2.88
N ASP A 38 -0.42 -2.76 2.68
CA ASP A 38 -0.52 -3.71 3.79
C ASP A 38 0.29 -5.00 3.60
N GLY A 39 1.26 -4.99 2.68
CA GLY A 39 2.07 -6.17 2.42
C GLY A 39 1.30 -7.35 1.80
N GLY A 40 0.07 -7.14 1.33
CA GLY A 40 -0.81 -8.18 0.79
C GLY A 40 -1.61 -8.94 1.85
N SER A 41 -1.87 -8.34 3.01
CA SER A 41 -2.60 -8.96 4.12
C SER A 41 -4.13 -9.02 3.91
N THR A 42 -4.70 -8.01 3.26
CA THR A 42 -6.14 -7.79 3.06
C THR A 42 -6.70 -8.75 2.01
N ARG A 43 -5.95 -8.96 0.92
CA ARG A 43 -6.22 -10.06 -0.03
C ARG A 43 -5.56 -11.35 0.45
N GLY A 44 -5.61 -11.62 1.76
CA GLY A 44 -4.87 -12.69 2.43
C GLY A 44 -4.85 -14.01 1.66
N VAL A 45 -3.79 -14.80 1.91
CA VAL A 45 -3.39 -16.13 1.39
C VAL A 45 -4.49 -17.21 1.34
N TYR A 46 -5.65 -16.90 0.79
CA TYR A 46 -6.61 -17.88 0.33
C TYR A 46 -6.13 -18.38 -1.05
N PRO A 47 -5.96 -19.70 -1.24
CA PRO A 47 -5.63 -20.27 -2.55
C PRO A 47 -6.73 -20.01 -3.57
#